data_AF-A0A6I6SAW2-F1
#
_entry.id   AF-A0A6I6SAW2-F1
#
_cell.length_a   1.000
_cell.length_b   1.000
_cell.length_c   1.000
_cell.angle_alpha   90.00
_cell.angle_beta   90.00
_cell.angle_gamma   90.00
#
_symmetry.space_group_name_H-M   'P 1'
#
loop_
_entity.id
_entity.type
_entity.pdbx_description
1 polymer ?
#
loop_
_entity_poly.entity_id
_entity_poly.type
_entity_poly.pdbx_seq_one_letter_code
_entity_poly.pdbx_strand_id
1 'polypeptide(L)'
;MGRRSRTTHPDLAGFSSPRHGPFTAGNILTASPDTILARAPSIPWVQEALQGITACRATCDHFAYCRGGQAANKHFETGRLDATITDYCRTSKIDLMEGLLCGRPPPPDALPTTDLDAFASPVRQ
;
A
#
# COMPACT_ATOMS: atom_id res chain seq x y z
N MET A 1 -6.40 -25.27 -17.68
CA MET A 1 -6.65 -24.09 -16.81
C MET A 1 -5.87 -22.91 -17.37
N GLY A 2 -6.51 -22.00 -18.10
CA GLY A 2 -5.82 -20.93 -18.85
C GLY A 2 -5.18 -19.88 -17.93
N ARG A 3 -3.94 -19.44 -18.26
CA ARG A 3 -3.22 -18.39 -17.55
C ARG A 3 -4.04 -17.10 -17.54
N ARG A 4 -4.37 -16.58 -16.35
CA ARG A 4 -5.09 -15.30 -16.18
C ARG A 4 -4.09 -14.19 -15.82
N SER A 5 -3.35 -13.65 -16.79
CA SER A 5 -2.41 -12.56 -16.51
C SER A 5 -3.11 -11.19 -16.58
N ARG A 6 -3.86 -10.85 -15.53
CA ARG A 6 -4.46 -9.51 -15.37
C ARG A 6 -3.41 -8.54 -14.81
N THR A 7 -3.37 -7.33 -15.36
CA THR A 7 -2.56 -6.22 -14.86
C THR A 7 -3.37 -5.49 -13.81
N THR A 8 -3.06 -5.71 -12.54
CA THR A 8 -3.73 -5.15 -11.35
C THR A 8 -2.68 -4.56 -10.41
N HIS A 9 -3.08 -3.74 -9.44
CA HIS A 9 -2.17 -3.46 -8.32
C HIS A 9 -1.91 -4.78 -7.55
N PRO A 10 -0.67 -5.09 -7.15
CA PRO A 10 -0.34 -6.38 -6.51
C PRO A 10 -1.16 -6.68 -5.24
N ASP A 11 -1.31 -5.70 -4.35
CA ASP A 11 -2.07 -5.82 -3.10
C ASP A 11 -3.61 -5.88 -3.28
N LEU A 12 -4.12 -5.58 -4.48
CA LEU A 12 -5.55 -5.65 -4.83
C LEU A 12 -5.88 -6.78 -5.82
N ALA A 13 -4.91 -7.64 -6.14
CA ALA A 13 -5.09 -8.73 -7.08
C ALA A 13 -6.16 -9.72 -6.60
N GLY A 14 -7.19 -9.94 -7.43
CA GLY A 14 -8.29 -10.85 -7.11
C GLY A 14 -9.44 -10.22 -6.31
N PHE A 15 -9.28 -8.98 -5.84
CA PHE A 15 -10.33 -8.25 -5.16
C PHE A 15 -11.16 -7.39 -6.12
N SER A 16 -12.34 -7.00 -5.65
CA SER A 16 -13.24 -6.08 -6.34
C SER A 16 -13.98 -5.22 -5.31
N SER A 17 -14.41 -4.04 -5.72
CA SER A 17 -15.24 -3.16 -4.90
C SER A 17 -16.60 -2.89 -5.55
N PRO A 18 -17.65 -2.58 -4.78
CA PRO A 18 -18.92 -2.11 -5.34
C PRO A 18 -18.77 -0.87 -6.23
N ARG A 19 -17.80 0.01 -5.91
CA ARG A 19 -17.60 1.29 -6.60
C ARG A 19 -16.79 1.19 -7.89
N HIS A 20 -15.79 0.31 -7.94
CA HIS A 20 -14.85 0.22 -9.07
C HIS A 20 -14.89 -1.11 -9.80
N GLY A 21 -15.63 -2.09 -9.29
CA GLY A 21 -15.53 -3.47 -9.75
C GLY A 21 -14.13 -4.03 -9.49
N PRO A 22 -13.62 -4.92 -10.37
CA PRO A 22 -12.29 -5.50 -10.20
C PRO A 22 -11.20 -4.44 -10.41
N PHE A 23 -10.14 -4.49 -9.59
CA PHE A 23 -8.99 -3.56 -9.66
C PHE A 23 -8.02 -3.90 -10.80
N THR A 24 -8.56 -4.09 -12.00
CA THR A 24 -7.81 -4.48 -13.20
C THR A 24 -7.61 -3.25 -14.09
N ALA A 25 -6.35 -2.96 -14.43
CA ALA A 25 -5.98 -1.98 -15.45
C ALA A 25 -5.88 -2.61 -16.85
N GLY A 26 -5.67 -3.92 -16.93
CA GLY A 26 -5.65 -4.63 -18.21
C GLY A 26 -5.30 -6.09 -18.16
N ASN A 27 -4.89 -6.62 -19.31
CA ASN A 27 -4.40 -7.97 -19.45
C ASN A 27 -3.24 -7.97 -20.44
N ILE A 28 -2.06 -8.35 -19.95
CA ILE A 28 -0.81 -8.33 -20.71
C ILE A 28 -0.78 -9.37 -21.83
N LEU A 29 -1.64 -10.39 -21.76
CA LEU A 29 -1.78 -11.38 -22.84
C LEU A 29 -2.57 -10.82 -24.04
N THR A 30 -3.27 -9.70 -23.87
CA THR A 30 -4.15 -9.12 -24.89
C THR A 30 -3.79 -7.68 -25.29
N ALA A 31 -2.91 -7.03 -24.54
CA ALA A 31 -2.45 -5.66 -24.81
C ALA A 31 -1.00 -5.50 -24.37
N SER A 32 -0.23 -4.68 -25.08
CA SER A 32 1.15 -4.37 -24.70
C SER A 32 1.19 -3.58 -23.38
N PRO A 33 2.32 -3.60 -22.64
CA PRO A 33 2.48 -2.78 -21.45
C PRO A 33 2.22 -1.29 -21.74
N ASP A 34 2.75 -0.76 -22.84
CA ASP A 34 2.60 0.64 -23.23
C ASP A 34 1.14 1.02 -23.45
N THR A 35 0.36 0.16 -24.12
CA THR A 35 -1.08 0.38 -24.30
C THR A 35 -1.83 0.36 -22.97
N ILE A 36 -1.46 -0.53 -22.04
CA ILE A 36 -2.08 -0.61 -20.72
C ILE A 36 -1.73 0.63 -19.88
N LEU A 37 -0.47 1.09 -19.94
CA LEU A 37 -0.01 2.28 -19.22
C LEU A 37 -0.65 3.55 -19.76
N ALA A 38 -0.72 3.72 -21.08
CA ALA A 38 -1.32 4.89 -21.72
C ALA A 38 -2.80 5.08 -21.33
N ARG A 39 -3.54 3.98 -21.17
CA ARG A 39 -4.95 4.02 -20.73
C ARG A 39 -5.14 3.97 -19.22
N ALA A 40 -4.14 3.57 -18.43
CA ALA A 40 -4.31 3.39 -16.99
C ALA A 40 -4.86 4.64 -16.29
N PRO A 41 -4.41 5.87 -16.62
CA PRO A 41 -5.01 7.08 -16.07
C PRO A 41 -6.47 7.31 -16.47
N SER A 42 -7.07 6.63 -17.44
CA SER A 42 -8.51 6.78 -17.69
C SER A 42 -9.36 5.82 -16.85
N ILE A 43 -8.74 4.94 -16.06
CA ILE A 43 -9.44 3.90 -15.31
C ILE A 43 -9.82 4.44 -13.93
N PRO A 44 -11.12 4.39 -13.51
CA PRO A 44 -11.60 5.09 -12.33
C PRO A 44 -10.84 4.80 -11.03
N TRP A 45 -10.52 3.52 -10.75
CA TRP A 45 -9.79 3.17 -9.51
C TRP A 45 -8.33 3.64 -9.55
N VAL A 46 -7.71 3.63 -10.74
CA VAL A 46 -6.34 4.13 -10.92
C VAL A 46 -6.32 5.64 -10.69
N GLN A 47 -7.30 6.36 -11.25
CA GLN A 47 -7.47 7.79 -11.01
C GLN A 47 -7.62 8.11 -9.52
N GLU A 48 -8.50 7.40 -8.81
CA GLU A 48 -8.69 7.62 -7.38
C GLU A 48 -7.41 7.33 -6.57
N ALA A 49 -6.68 6.26 -6.91
CA ALA A 49 -5.41 5.95 -6.25
C ALA A 49 -4.34 7.02 -6.52
N LEU A 50 -4.23 7.52 -7.76
CA LEU A 50 -3.30 8.60 -8.11
C LEU A 50 -3.64 9.92 -7.41
N GLN A 51 -4.94 10.22 -7.25
CA GLN A 51 -5.41 11.35 -6.46
C GLN A 51 -4.99 11.18 -4.99
N GLY A 52 -5.16 10.00 -4.42
CA GLY A 52 -4.70 9.70 -3.05
C GLY A 52 -3.20 9.86 -2.86
N ILE A 53 -2.37 9.40 -3.81
CA ILE A 53 -0.91 9.58 -3.76
C ILE A 53 -0.55 11.07 -3.84
N THR A 54 -1.23 11.82 -4.70
CA THR A 54 -1.03 13.28 -4.84
C THR A 54 -1.42 14.02 -3.56
N ALA A 55 -2.54 13.65 -2.95
CA ALA A 55 -3.00 14.21 -1.69
C ALA A 55 -2.04 13.88 -0.53
N CYS A 56 -1.55 12.64 -0.45
CA CYS A 56 -0.51 12.28 0.52
C CYS A 56 0.77 13.10 0.31
N ARG A 57 1.21 13.32 -0.93
CA ARG A 57 2.39 14.15 -1.24
C ARG A 57 2.25 15.58 -0.73
N ALA A 58 1.04 16.13 -0.79
CA ALA A 58 0.77 17.50 -0.38
C ALA A 58 0.58 17.67 1.14
N THR A 59 0.21 16.61 1.86
CA THR A 59 -0.29 16.73 3.24
C THR A 59 0.44 15.89 4.28
N CYS A 60 1.23 14.88 3.89
CA CYS A 60 1.86 13.94 4.82
C CYS A 60 3.38 14.18 4.93
N ASP A 61 3.84 14.50 6.15
CA ASP A 61 5.26 14.72 6.45
C ASP A 61 6.12 13.47 6.17
N HIS A 62 5.54 12.27 6.30
CA HIS A 62 6.22 10.99 6.07
C HIS A 62 6.12 10.51 4.61
N PHE A 63 5.61 11.34 3.69
CA PHE A 63 5.45 10.95 2.28
C PHE A 63 6.77 10.55 1.62
N ALA A 64 7.88 11.21 1.98
CA ALA A 64 9.19 10.90 1.43
C ALA A 64 9.59 9.43 1.63
N TYR A 65 9.12 8.82 2.73
CA TYR A 65 9.34 7.41 3.06
C TYR A 65 8.30 6.49 2.42
N CYS A 66 7.00 6.71 2.68
CA CYS A 66 5.97 5.73 2.32
C CYS A 66 5.38 5.91 0.90
N ARG A 67 5.64 7.06 0.26
CA ARG A 67 5.18 7.43 -1.09
C ARG A 67 3.66 7.31 -1.33
N GLY A 68 2.87 7.38 -0.28
CA GLY A 68 1.41 7.29 -0.34
C GLY A 68 0.82 5.98 0.17
N GLY A 69 1.63 5.05 0.70
CA GLY A 69 1.16 3.86 1.39
C GLY A 69 0.61 2.76 0.48
N GLN A 70 -0.10 1.80 1.07
CA GLN A 70 -0.67 0.62 0.38
C GLN A 70 -2.11 0.91 -0.07
N ALA A 71 -2.45 0.51 -1.29
CA ALA A 71 -3.77 0.75 -1.87
C ALA A 71 -4.83 -0.15 -1.21
N ALA A 72 -4.46 -1.39 -0.88
CA ALA A 72 -5.32 -2.32 -0.16
C ALA A 72 -5.75 -1.78 1.20
N ASN A 73 -4.82 -1.26 2.02
CA ASN A 73 -5.15 -0.68 3.32
C ASN A 73 -6.12 0.49 3.22
N LYS A 74 -5.88 1.42 2.30
CA LYS A 74 -6.83 2.52 2.05
C LYS A 74 -8.20 1.96 1.70
N HIS A 75 -8.25 1.02 0.76
CA HIS A 75 -9.52 0.46 0.32
C HIS A 75 -10.27 -0.30 1.42
N PHE A 76 -9.62 -1.20 2.14
CA PHE A 76 -10.28 -2.06 3.11
C PHE A 76 -10.60 -1.33 4.42
N GLU A 77 -9.84 -0.31 4.79
CA GLU A 77 -10.11 0.47 6.00
C GLU A 77 -11.14 1.58 5.76
N THR A 78 -11.16 2.19 4.56
CA THR A 78 -11.97 3.39 4.30
C THR A 78 -13.01 3.24 3.19
N GLY A 79 -12.95 2.15 2.41
CA GLY A 79 -13.73 1.99 1.18
C GLY A 79 -13.23 2.85 0.01
N ARG A 80 -12.15 3.62 0.21
CA ARG A 80 -11.65 4.64 -0.72
C ARG A 80 -10.18 4.40 -1.05
N LEU A 81 -9.74 4.84 -2.22
CA LEU A 81 -8.32 4.82 -2.61
C LEU A 81 -7.64 6.20 -2.48
N ASP A 82 -8.45 7.26 -2.34
CA ASP A 82 -7.99 8.65 -2.19
C ASP A 82 -7.72 9.06 -0.73
N ALA A 83 -7.96 8.17 0.24
CA ALA A 83 -7.66 8.41 1.64
C ALA A 83 -6.17 8.75 1.87
N THR A 84 -5.91 9.72 2.74
CA THR A 84 -4.54 10.16 3.08
C THR A 84 -4.01 9.59 4.39
N ILE A 85 -4.88 9.01 5.21
CA ILE A 85 -4.53 8.38 6.48
C ILE A 85 -5.37 7.12 6.68
N THR A 86 -4.72 6.09 7.22
CA THR A 86 -5.32 4.82 7.65
C THR A 86 -4.67 4.40 8.97
N ASP A 87 -5.22 3.42 9.68
CA ASP A 87 -4.62 2.90 10.91
C ASP A 87 -3.31 2.16 10.61
N TYR A 88 -3.21 1.51 9.46
CA TYR A 88 -1.93 0.98 8.96
C TYR A 88 -0.89 2.08 8.72
N CYS A 89 -1.29 3.24 8.18
CA CYS A 89 -0.37 4.38 8.04
C CYS A 89 0.17 4.82 9.40
N ARG A 90 -0.69 4.94 10.41
CA ARG A 90 -0.29 5.35 11.77
C ARG A 90 0.72 4.37 12.35
N THR A 91 0.30 3.12 12.51
CA THR A 91 1.06 2.10 13.24
C THR A 91 2.31 1.62 12.51
N SER A 92 2.23 1.41 11.19
CA SER A 92 3.28 0.71 10.45
C SER A 92 4.17 1.64 9.63
N LYS A 93 3.80 2.91 9.46
CA LYS A 93 4.59 3.90 8.72
C LYS A 93 5.03 5.06 9.59
N ILE A 94 4.09 5.73 10.24
CA ILE A 94 4.38 6.94 11.02
C ILE A 94 5.07 6.56 12.32
N ASP A 95 4.44 5.74 13.17
CA ASP A 95 4.97 5.37 14.47
C ASP A 95 6.32 4.64 14.36
N LEU A 96 6.48 3.79 13.34
CA LEU A 96 7.76 3.16 13.03
C LEU A 96 8.84 4.20 12.71
N MET A 97 8.55 5.16 11.82
CA MET A 97 9.53 6.18 11.45
C MET A 97 9.84 7.12 12.62
N GLU A 98 8.83 7.52 13.39
CA GLU A 98 9.02 8.32 14.60
C GLU A 98 9.87 7.58 15.63
N GLY A 99 9.62 6.28 15.84
CA GLY A 99 10.44 5.45 16.73
C GLY A 99 11.90 5.35 16.29
N LEU A 100 12.15 5.17 14.99
CA LEU A 100 13.50 5.12 14.43
C LEU A 100 14.24 6.46 14.53
N LEU A 101 13.54 7.58 14.31
CA LEU A 101 14.14 8.91 14.31
C LEU A 101 14.38 9.47 15.72
N CYS A 102 13.53 9.10 16.68
CA CYS A 102 13.53 9.73 18.00
C CYS A 102 14.37 8.95 19.04
N GLY A 103 14.90 7.76 18.71
CA GLY A 103 15.58 6.91 19.69
C GLY A 103 14.72 6.66 20.95
N ARG A 104 13.39 6.74 20.79
CA ARG A 104 12.44 6.78 21.91
C ARG A 104 12.06 5.35 22.28
N PRO A 105 12.11 4.96 23.57
CA PRO A 105 11.57 3.67 23.99
C PRO A 105 10.06 3.59 23.64
N PRO A 106 9.54 2.37 23.41
CA PRO A 106 8.15 2.17 23.00
C PRO A 106 7.16 2.77 24.03
N PRO A 107 5.92 3.10 23.63
CA PRO A 107 4.90 3.57 24.56
C PRO A 107 4.65 2.52 25.66
N PRO A 108 4.26 2.93 26.87
CA PRO A 108 4.11 2.03 28.03
C PRO A 108 3.06 0.91 27.81
N ASP A 109 2.16 1.09 26.85
CA ASP A 109 1.10 0.13 26.51
C ASP A 109 1.44 -0.71 25.27
N ALA A 110 2.68 -0.64 24.77
CA ALA A 110 3.14 -1.55 23.73
C ALA A 110 3.05 -2.98 24.28
N LEU A 111 2.20 -3.80 23.65
CA LEU A 111 2.18 -5.24 23.88
C LEU A 111 3.61 -5.76 23.79
N PRO A 112 4.04 -6.66 24.71
CA PRO A 112 5.40 -7.16 24.71
C PRO A 112 5.70 -7.69 23.32
N THR A 113 6.63 -7.03 22.62
CA THR A 113 7.23 -7.59 21.41
C THR A 113 7.84 -8.89 21.89
N THR A 114 7.19 -10.01 21.59
CA THR A 114 7.78 -11.32 21.76
C THR A 114 9.05 -11.33 20.94
N ASP A 115 10.14 -11.06 21.64
CA ASP A 115 11.49 -11.53 21.40
C ASP A 115 11.98 -11.42 19.95
N LEU A 116 12.28 -10.20 19.50
CA LEU A 116 13.07 -9.98 18.29
C LEU A 116 14.54 -10.39 18.47
N ASP A 117 14.99 -10.64 19.71
CA ASP A 117 16.31 -11.22 19.98
C ASP A 117 16.36 -12.72 19.61
N ALA A 118 15.22 -13.39 19.46
CA ALA A 118 15.14 -14.76 18.93
C ALA A 118 15.48 -14.87 17.42
N PHE A 119 15.41 -13.78 16.64
CA PHE A 119 15.82 -13.78 15.22
C PHE A 119 17.32 -13.57 15.01
N ALA A 120 18.07 -13.21 16.07
CA ALA A 120 19.52 -13.22 16.07
C ALA A 120 20.05 -14.62 16.47
N SER A 121 19.64 -15.67 15.74
CA SER A 121 20.39 -16.91 15.78
C SER A 121 21.73 -16.68 15.07
N PRO A 122 22.89 -16.95 15.71
CA PRO A 122 24.15 -16.86 15.00
C PRO A 122 24.13 -17.93 13.90
N VAL A 123 24.27 -17.48 12.65
CA VAL A 123 24.70 -18.33 11.54
C VAL A 123 25.98 -19.03 12.02
N ARG A 124 25.85 -20.27 12.47
CA ARG A 124 27.01 -21.16 12.63
C ARG A 124 27.40 -21.60 11.23
N GLN A 125 28.64 -21.28 10.88
CA GLN A 125 29.39 -21.92 9.81
C GLN A 125 29.46 -23.44 10.04
#